data_AF-B8H906-F1
#
_entry.id   AF-B8H906-F1
#
_cell.length_a   1.000
_cell.length_b   1.000
_cell.length_c   1.000
_cell.angle_alpha   90.00
_cell.angle_beta   90.00
_cell.angle_gamma   90.00
#
_symmetry.space_group_name_H-M   'P 1'
#
loop_
_entity.id
_entity.type
_entity.pdbx_description
1 polymer ?
#
loop_
_entity_poly.entity_id
_entity_poly.type
_entity_poly.pdbx_seq_one_letter_code
_entity_poly.pdbx_strand_id
1 'polypeptide(L)'
;MEKVETDHGGDTWWDTTVQGNALAMAGFGKPISRKTADRLIADLLDRAGAYNADPARPLFINTLRVFGSYLDPQTDPFGDVDLELTYGRRITDPKLVADYARASGRSFTTYVDRLLWPHTELVQHLKNRSAFINITTEDITRLTDRSEAIYRVDDDPQAVPPPADRTLTGR
;
A
#
# COMPACT_ATOMS: atom_id res chain seq x y z
N MET A 1 5.10 -17.77 -20.25
CA MET A 1 6.12 -18.15 -21.24
C MET A 1 5.79 -19.54 -21.72
N GLU A 2 5.90 -19.79 -23.01
CA GLU A 2 5.76 -21.12 -23.58
C GLU A 2 7.11 -21.58 -24.13
N LYS A 3 7.39 -22.88 -23.96
CA LYS A 3 8.63 -23.48 -24.46
C LYS A 3 8.49 -23.66 -25.97
N VAL A 4 9.35 -23.01 -26.75
CA VAL A 4 9.25 -23.03 -28.22
C VAL A 4 10.17 -24.07 -28.83
N GLU A 5 11.43 -24.14 -28.39
CA GLU A 5 12.37 -25.10 -28.96
C GLU A 5 13.53 -25.39 -27.99
N THR A 6 14.14 -26.56 -28.13
CA THR A 6 15.44 -26.87 -27.51
C THR A 6 16.43 -27.01 -28.64
N ASP A 7 17.51 -26.24 -28.65
CA ASP A 7 18.50 -26.37 -29.70
C ASP A 7 19.35 -27.65 -29.54
N HIS A 8 20.19 -27.93 -30.54
CA HIS A 8 21.10 -29.10 -30.53
C HIS A 8 22.16 -29.04 -29.41
N GLY A 9 22.34 -27.89 -28.75
CA GLY A 9 23.22 -27.71 -27.59
C GLY A 9 22.50 -27.94 -26.24
N GLY A 10 21.18 -28.11 -26.24
CA GLY A 10 20.38 -28.30 -25.04
C GLY A 10 19.78 -27.00 -24.48
N ASP A 11 19.99 -25.86 -25.14
CA ASP A 11 19.46 -24.58 -24.68
C ASP A 11 17.97 -24.47 -25.03
N THR A 12 17.16 -24.18 -24.01
CA THR A 12 15.71 -24.05 -24.14
C THR A 12 15.34 -22.60 -24.38
N TRP A 13 14.68 -22.35 -25.52
CA TRP A 13 14.17 -21.04 -25.90
C TRP A 13 12.71 -20.88 -25.45
N TRP A 14 12.42 -19.73 -24.84
CA TRP A 14 11.11 -19.37 -24.34
C TRP A 14 10.54 -18.21 -25.15
N ASP A 15 9.26 -18.30 -25.50
CA ASP A 15 8.54 -17.20 -26.13
C ASP A 15 7.41 -16.69 -25.24
N THR A 16 7.04 -15.44 -25.47
CA THR A 16 5.96 -14.77 -24.75
C THR A 16 4.64 -15.29 -25.30
N THR A 17 3.79 -15.83 -24.43
CA THR A 17 2.48 -16.34 -24.86
C THR A 17 1.64 -15.22 -25.48
N VAL A 18 0.67 -15.58 -26.31
CA VAL A 18 -0.31 -14.62 -26.87
C VAL A 18 -0.94 -13.74 -25.79
N GLN A 19 -1.22 -14.30 -24.60
CA GLN A 19 -1.71 -13.54 -23.45
C GLN A 19 -0.66 -12.62 -22.82
N GLY A 20 0.61 -13.05 -22.77
CA GLY A 20 1.72 -12.20 -22.34
C GLY A 20 1.96 -11.03 -23.30
N ASN A 21 1.84 -11.28 -24.61
CA ASN A 21 1.87 -10.23 -25.62
C ASN A 21 0.65 -9.30 -25.52
N ALA A 22 -0.55 -9.84 -25.28
CA ALA A 22 -1.76 -9.04 -25.07
C ALA A 22 -1.67 -8.19 -23.77
N LEU A 23 -1.05 -8.70 -22.72
CA LEU A 23 -0.77 -7.95 -21.49
C LEU A 23 0.29 -6.86 -21.71
N ALA A 24 1.35 -7.15 -22.45
CA ALA A 24 2.36 -6.16 -22.84
C ALA A 24 1.76 -5.05 -23.73
N MET A 25 0.74 -5.38 -24.52
CA MET A 25 -0.01 -4.44 -25.37
C MET A 25 -1.21 -3.79 -24.67
N ALA A 26 -1.59 -4.24 -23.47
CA ALA A 26 -2.65 -3.63 -22.70
C ALA A 26 -2.18 -2.22 -22.28
N GLY A 27 -2.94 -1.20 -22.65
CA GLY A 27 -2.63 0.17 -22.25
C GLY A 27 -2.69 0.30 -20.74
N PHE A 28 -1.54 0.30 -20.08
CA PHE A 28 -1.41 0.79 -18.71
C PHE A 28 -1.99 2.22 -18.66
N GLY A 29 -2.63 2.58 -17.55
CA GLY A 29 -3.25 3.89 -17.37
C GLY A 29 -2.29 5.01 -17.78
N LYS A 30 -2.82 6.14 -18.29
CA LYS A 30 -1.98 7.26 -18.74
C LYS A 30 -0.97 7.64 -17.63
N PRO A 31 0.34 7.65 -17.92
CA PRO A 31 1.35 8.07 -16.97
C PRO A 31 1.05 9.46 -16.39
N ILE A 32 1.40 9.68 -15.13
CA ILE A 32 1.21 10.94 -14.41
C ILE A 32 2.49 11.76 -14.37
N SER A 33 2.39 13.08 -14.38
CA SER A 33 3.55 13.94 -14.22
C SER A 33 4.09 13.94 -12.79
N ARG A 34 5.35 14.33 -12.59
CA ARG A 34 5.92 14.52 -11.23
C ARG A 34 5.06 15.39 -10.35
N LYS A 35 4.62 16.54 -10.88
CA LYS A 35 3.71 17.46 -10.17
C LYS A 35 2.43 16.76 -9.68
N THR A 36 1.90 15.81 -10.45
CA THR A 36 0.71 15.06 -10.04
C THR A 36 1.05 14.03 -8.97
N ALA A 37 2.18 13.34 -9.09
CA ALA A 37 2.66 12.40 -8.08
C ALA A 37 2.94 13.10 -6.74
N ASP A 38 3.60 14.26 -6.75
CA ASP A 38 3.87 15.06 -5.55
C ASP A 38 2.57 15.48 -4.85
N ARG A 39 1.56 15.90 -5.62
CA ARG A 39 0.24 16.21 -5.08
C ARG A 39 -0.42 14.98 -4.45
N LEU A 40 -0.34 13.82 -5.09
CA LEU A 40 -0.90 12.58 -4.55
C LEU A 40 -0.24 12.18 -3.22
N ILE A 41 1.09 12.37 -3.11
CA ILE A 41 1.83 12.18 -1.86
C ILE A 41 1.37 13.17 -0.80
N ALA A 42 1.31 14.46 -1.11
CA ALA A 42 0.85 15.49 -0.15
C ALA A 42 -0.55 15.18 0.37
N ASP A 43 -1.50 14.91 -0.52
CA ASP A 43 -2.88 14.57 -0.12
C ASP A 43 -2.93 13.27 0.69
N LEU A 44 -2.04 12.30 0.42
CA LEU A 44 -1.94 11.04 1.18
C LEU A 44 -1.41 11.30 2.60
N LEU A 45 -0.42 12.16 2.76
CA LEU A 45 0.11 12.55 4.07
C LEU A 45 -0.94 13.28 4.91
N ASP A 46 -1.74 14.17 4.30
CA ASP A 46 -2.87 14.82 4.98
C ASP A 46 -3.89 13.79 5.50
N ARG A 47 -4.23 12.79 4.67
CA ARG A 47 -5.12 11.69 5.07
C ARG A 47 -4.51 10.82 6.18
N ALA A 48 -3.20 10.59 6.15
CA ALA A 48 -2.50 9.82 7.16
C ALA A 48 -2.52 10.53 8.52
N GLY A 49 -2.19 11.84 8.54
CA GLY A 49 -2.28 12.67 9.74
C GLY A 49 -3.69 12.71 10.30
N ALA A 50 -4.71 12.95 9.45
CA ALA A 50 -6.11 12.94 9.87
C ALA A 50 -6.56 11.58 10.44
N TYR A 51 -6.07 10.46 9.87
CA TYR A 51 -6.37 9.12 10.40
C TYR A 51 -5.74 8.91 11.78
N ASN A 52 -4.49 9.30 11.97
CA ASN A 52 -3.78 9.11 13.23
C ASN A 52 -4.21 10.06 14.34
N ALA A 53 -4.77 11.22 14.00
CA ALA A 53 -5.38 12.16 14.93
C ALA A 53 -6.75 11.68 15.47
N ASP A 54 -7.37 10.68 14.87
CA ASP A 54 -8.67 10.14 15.27
C ASP A 54 -8.51 8.96 16.27
N PRO A 55 -8.81 9.15 17.57
CA PRO A 55 -8.67 8.09 18.58
C PRO A 55 -9.69 6.96 18.42
N ALA A 56 -10.76 7.16 17.63
CA ALA A 56 -11.76 6.12 17.38
C ALA A 56 -11.26 5.05 16.40
N ARG A 57 -10.14 5.29 15.70
CA ARG A 57 -9.57 4.31 14.76
C ARG A 57 -8.99 3.10 15.50
N PRO A 58 -9.37 1.86 15.13
CA PRO A 58 -8.82 0.66 15.77
C PRO A 58 -7.33 0.44 15.49
N LEU A 59 -6.82 1.01 14.39
CA LEU A 59 -5.44 0.94 13.95
C LEU A 59 -4.80 2.33 14.00
N PHE A 60 -3.48 2.38 13.88
CA PHE A 60 -2.73 3.59 13.62
C PHE A 60 -1.69 3.32 12.53
N ILE A 61 -1.40 4.31 11.70
CA ILE A 61 -0.32 4.27 10.73
C ILE A 61 0.98 4.48 11.50
N ASN A 62 1.93 3.56 11.41
CA ASN A 62 3.21 3.72 12.08
C ASN A 62 4.19 4.49 11.17
N THR A 63 4.38 4.00 9.95
CA THR A 63 5.28 4.61 8.95
C THR A 63 4.68 4.46 7.56
N LEU A 64 4.90 5.48 6.72
CA LEU A 64 4.76 5.35 5.27
C LEU A 64 6.11 5.58 4.63
N ARG A 65 6.49 4.68 3.73
CA ARG A 65 7.77 4.72 3.02
C ARG A 65 7.52 4.63 1.53
N VAL A 66 8.00 5.61 0.77
CA VAL A 66 7.93 5.58 -0.69
C VAL A 66 9.12 4.82 -1.25
N PHE A 67 8.91 4.12 -2.35
CA PHE A 67 9.95 3.41 -3.08
C PHE A 67 9.63 3.40 -4.59
N GLY A 68 10.41 2.65 -5.36
CA GLY A 68 10.16 2.50 -6.79
C GLY A 68 10.47 3.76 -7.59
N SER A 69 9.82 3.92 -8.74
CA SER A 69 10.17 4.91 -9.77
C SER A 69 10.09 6.37 -9.30
N TYR A 70 9.25 6.68 -8.31
CA TYR A 70 9.06 8.02 -7.76
C TYR A 70 10.36 8.68 -7.25
N LEU A 71 11.25 7.87 -6.64
CA LEU A 71 12.52 8.32 -6.07
C LEU A 71 13.60 8.64 -7.12
N ASP A 72 13.40 8.29 -8.39
CA ASP A 72 14.34 8.63 -9.45
C ASP A 72 14.04 10.04 -9.98
N PRO A 73 14.95 11.03 -9.82
CA PRO A 73 14.72 12.39 -10.31
C PRO A 73 14.63 12.49 -11.84
N GLN A 74 15.15 11.50 -12.58
CA GLN A 74 15.12 11.48 -14.05
C GLN A 74 13.84 10.84 -14.61
N THR A 75 13.02 10.21 -13.75
CA THR A 75 11.73 9.66 -14.18
C THR A 75 10.68 10.78 -14.20
N ASP A 76 10.10 11.03 -15.37
CA ASP A 76 8.85 11.77 -15.60
C ASP A 76 8.41 11.46 -17.05
N PRO A 77 7.24 10.85 -17.28
CA PRO A 77 6.14 10.58 -16.36
C PRO A 77 6.23 9.26 -15.59
N PHE A 78 5.44 9.12 -14.51
CA PHE A 78 5.33 7.94 -13.64
C PHE A 78 4.15 7.06 -14.03
N GLY A 79 4.27 5.75 -13.86
CA GLY A 79 3.11 4.86 -13.89
C GLY A 79 2.22 5.09 -12.67
N ASP A 80 2.80 4.98 -11.48
CA ASP A 80 2.18 5.09 -10.17
C ASP A 80 3.21 5.47 -9.10
N VAL A 81 2.75 5.58 -7.85
CA VAL A 81 3.56 5.81 -6.65
C VAL A 81 3.41 4.61 -5.74
N ASP A 82 4.53 3.93 -5.47
CA ASP A 82 4.60 2.76 -4.62
C ASP A 82 4.95 3.15 -3.18
N LEU A 83 4.14 2.68 -2.23
CA LEU A 83 4.34 2.90 -0.81
C LEU A 83 4.29 1.61 -0.01
N GLU A 84 5.16 1.51 0.97
CA GLU A 84 5.04 0.59 2.08
C GLU A 84 4.29 1.28 3.22
N LEU A 85 3.30 0.57 3.76
CA LEU A 85 2.56 0.93 4.96
C LEU A 85 2.95 -0.05 6.06
N THR A 86 3.46 0.48 7.16
CA THR A 86 3.47 -0.26 8.44
C THR A 86 2.46 0.37 9.38
N TYR A 87 1.72 -0.46 10.09
CA TYR A 87 0.64 -0.02 10.97
C TYR A 87 0.64 -0.82 12.27
N GLY A 88 -0.03 -0.31 13.29
CA GLY A 88 -0.22 -1.02 14.55
C GLY A 88 -1.67 -0.98 15.00
N ARG A 89 -1.96 -1.71 16.09
CA ARG A 89 -3.30 -1.78 16.67
C ARG A 89 -3.42 -0.89 17.89
N ARG A 90 -4.47 -0.08 17.95
CA ARG A 90 -4.96 0.56 19.19
C ARG A 90 -5.90 -0.36 19.96
N ILE A 91 -6.71 -1.12 19.23
CA ILE A 91 -7.71 -2.03 19.79
C ILE A 91 -7.35 -3.49 19.45
N THR A 92 -7.15 -4.30 20.48
CA THR A 92 -6.81 -5.73 20.34
C THR A 92 -8.01 -6.66 20.57
N ASP A 93 -9.00 -6.24 21.36
CA ASP A 93 -10.22 -7.03 21.64
C ASP A 93 -11.01 -7.30 20.34
N PRO A 94 -11.17 -8.58 19.92
CA PRO A 94 -11.92 -8.94 18.72
C PRO A 94 -13.39 -8.49 18.75
N LYS A 95 -14.02 -8.35 19.93
CA LYS A 95 -15.41 -7.89 20.04
C LYS A 95 -15.52 -6.42 19.65
N LEU A 96 -14.65 -5.57 20.20
CA LEU A 96 -14.61 -4.14 19.88
C LEU A 96 -14.28 -3.91 18.40
N VAL A 97 -13.38 -4.71 17.83
CA VAL A 97 -13.09 -4.68 16.38
C VAL A 97 -14.32 -5.06 15.55
N ALA A 98 -15.04 -6.12 15.96
CA ALA A 98 -16.26 -6.53 15.27
C ALA A 98 -17.38 -5.49 15.38
N ASP A 99 -17.50 -4.80 16.52
CA ASP A 99 -18.48 -3.72 16.72
C ASP A 99 -18.14 -2.48 15.89
N TYR A 100 -16.86 -2.12 15.80
CA TYR A 100 -16.38 -1.10 14.87
C TYR A 100 -16.78 -1.43 13.42
N ALA A 101 -16.50 -2.67 12.99
CA ALA A 101 -16.85 -3.12 11.65
C ALA A 101 -18.37 -3.08 11.40
N ARG A 102 -19.20 -3.44 12.39
CA ARG A 102 -20.66 -3.32 12.29
C ARG A 102 -21.13 -1.86 12.16
N ALA A 103 -20.50 -0.95 12.91
CA ALA A 103 -20.82 0.47 12.88
C ALA A 103 -20.50 1.13 11.53
N SER A 104 -19.64 0.51 10.69
CA SER A 104 -19.32 1.01 9.35
C SER A 104 -20.50 0.98 8.35
N GLY A 105 -21.59 0.29 8.68
CA GLY A 105 -22.73 0.09 7.78
C GLY A 105 -22.46 -0.87 6.62
N ARG A 106 -21.30 -1.54 6.59
CA ARG A 106 -20.94 -2.55 5.59
C ARG A 106 -21.53 -3.92 5.95
N SER A 107 -21.89 -4.67 4.92
CA SER A 107 -22.15 -6.11 5.02
C SER A 107 -20.86 -6.89 4.75
N PHE A 108 -20.59 -7.92 5.55
CA PHE A 108 -19.43 -8.79 5.40
C PHE A 108 -19.87 -10.21 5.06
N THR A 109 -19.21 -10.82 4.08
CA THR A 109 -19.50 -12.19 3.65
C THR A 109 -19.02 -13.20 4.70
N THR A 110 -17.88 -12.94 5.34
CA THR A 110 -17.30 -13.83 6.35
C THR A 110 -16.96 -13.11 7.65
N TYR A 111 -16.77 -13.88 8.72
CA TYR A 111 -16.27 -13.35 9.99
C TYR A 111 -14.84 -12.79 9.87
N VAL A 112 -14.00 -13.40 9.02
CA VAL A 112 -12.62 -12.94 8.78
C VAL A 112 -12.63 -11.58 8.10
N ASP A 113 -13.47 -11.36 7.10
CA ASP A 113 -13.62 -10.04 6.45
C ASP A 113 -14.02 -8.97 7.46
N ARG A 114 -14.91 -9.31 8.40
CA ARG A 114 -15.33 -8.41 9.47
C ARG A 114 -14.18 -8.08 10.42
N LEU A 115 -13.35 -9.05 10.79
CA LEU A 115 -12.19 -8.83 11.67
C LEU A 115 -11.08 -8.03 10.99
N LEU A 116 -10.88 -8.23 9.68
CA LEU A 116 -9.86 -7.53 8.89
C LEU A 116 -10.34 -6.17 8.36
N TRP A 117 -11.61 -5.83 8.55
CA TRP A 117 -12.18 -4.58 8.08
C TRP A 117 -11.37 -3.33 8.44
N PRO A 118 -10.87 -3.13 9.68
CA PRO A 118 -10.08 -1.93 9.99
C PRO A 118 -8.83 -1.79 9.12
N HIS A 119 -8.18 -2.90 8.76
CA HIS A 119 -7.03 -2.89 7.85
C HIS A 119 -7.46 -2.53 6.42
N THR A 120 -8.51 -3.20 5.92
CA THR A 120 -9.07 -2.90 4.61
C THR A 120 -9.50 -1.42 4.49
N GLU A 121 -10.14 -0.90 5.52
CA GLU A 121 -10.57 0.50 5.60
C GLU A 121 -9.38 1.46 5.63
N LEU A 122 -8.34 1.17 6.42
CA LEU A 122 -7.12 1.98 6.46
C LEU A 122 -6.49 2.11 5.06
N VAL A 123 -6.29 0.99 4.36
CA VAL A 123 -5.74 1.00 3.01
C VAL A 123 -6.66 1.75 2.04
N GLN A 124 -7.98 1.56 2.13
CA GLN A 124 -8.94 2.30 1.29
C GLN A 124 -8.92 3.81 1.56
N HIS A 125 -8.83 4.22 2.83
CA HIS A 125 -8.73 5.60 3.27
C HIS A 125 -7.48 6.27 2.69
N LEU A 126 -6.32 5.62 2.81
CA LEU A 126 -5.06 6.13 2.29
C LEU A 126 -5.07 6.24 0.75
N LYS A 127 -5.53 5.19 0.07
CA LYS A 127 -5.61 5.16 -1.40
C LYS A 127 -6.60 6.19 -1.94
N ASN A 128 -7.68 6.48 -1.22
CA ASN A 128 -8.77 7.36 -1.67
C ASN A 128 -9.21 7.08 -3.12
N ARG A 129 -9.33 5.79 -3.47
CA ARG A 129 -9.66 5.29 -4.81
C ARG A 129 -8.71 5.73 -5.94
N SER A 130 -7.53 6.27 -5.61
CA SER A 130 -6.49 6.58 -6.59
C SER A 130 -5.99 5.30 -7.24
N ALA A 131 -6.01 5.27 -8.58
CA ALA A 131 -5.41 4.19 -9.36
C ALA A 131 -3.87 4.29 -9.41
N PHE A 132 -3.31 5.44 -9.02
CA PHE A 132 -1.88 5.74 -9.09
C PHE A 132 -1.18 5.62 -7.73
N ILE A 133 -1.88 5.18 -6.69
CA ILE A 133 -1.30 4.91 -5.38
C ILE A 133 -1.33 3.41 -5.15
N ASN A 134 -0.16 2.81 -5.10
CA ASN A 134 0.03 1.42 -4.74
C ASN A 134 0.55 1.34 -3.29
N ILE A 135 -0.07 0.48 -2.49
CA ILE A 135 0.28 0.31 -1.07
C ILE A 135 0.53 -1.16 -0.83
N THR A 136 1.72 -1.47 -0.30
CA THR A 136 2.10 -2.78 0.18
C THR A 136 2.30 -2.76 1.69
N THR A 137 2.05 -3.89 2.32
CA THR A 137 2.34 -4.19 3.74
C THR A 137 3.61 -5.04 3.90
N GLU A 138 4.18 -5.49 2.78
CA GLU A 138 5.43 -6.26 2.78
C GLU A 138 6.62 -5.39 3.21
N ASP A 139 7.62 -6.03 3.84
CA ASP A 139 8.88 -5.38 4.22
C ASP A 139 9.75 -5.10 2.98
N ILE A 140 9.64 -3.89 2.44
CA ILE A 140 10.30 -3.52 1.17
C ILE A 140 11.81 -3.40 1.30
N THR A 141 12.35 -3.29 2.53
CA THR A 141 13.79 -3.26 2.78
C THR A 141 14.46 -4.60 2.42
N ARG A 142 13.67 -5.68 2.29
CA ARG A 142 14.15 -6.97 1.77
C ARG A 142 14.27 -7.01 0.25
N LEU A 143 13.64 -6.06 -0.44
CA LEU A 143 13.56 -5.99 -1.90
C LEU A 143 14.44 -4.88 -2.47
N THR A 144 14.56 -3.76 -1.77
CA THR A 144 15.35 -2.62 -2.22
C THR A 144 15.83 -1.73 -1.08
N ASP A 145 17.03 -1.19 -1.22
CA ASP A 145 17.54 -0.13 -0.35
C ASP A 145 17.07 1.27 -0.79
N ARG A 146 16.52 1.39 -2.00
CA ARG A 146 16.08 2.68 -2.57
C ARG A 146 14.68 3.01 -2.08
N SER A 147 14.62 3.51 -0.86
CA SER A 147 13.37 3.86 -0.19
C SER A 147 13.52 5.05 0.76
N GLU A 148 12.45 5.81 0.93
CA GLU A 148 12.44 6.99 1.79
C GLU A 148 11.18 7.01 2.66
N ALA A 149 11.36 7.17 3.98
CA ALA A 149 10.23 7.30 4.89
C ALA A 149 9.69 8.74 4.85
N ILE A 150 8.44 8.89 4.42
CA ILE A 150 7.76 10.17 4.21
C ILE A 150 6.76 10.51 5.32
N TYR A 151 6.41 9.54 6.18
CA TYR A 151 5.59 9.73 7.35
C TYR A 151 6.06 8.81 8.47
N ARG A 152 6.11 9.33 9.71
CA ARG A 152 6.24 8.53 10.93
C ARG A 152 5.31 9.10 11.99
N VAL A 153 4.60 8.23 12.69
CA VAL A 153 3.69 8.65 13.77
C VAL A 153 4.40 9.39 14.90
N ASP A 154 5.67 9.05 15.16
CA ASP A 154 6.48 9.68 16.21
C ASP A 154 6.87 11.13 15.87
N ASP A 155 6.85 11.48 14.58
CA ASP A 155 7.17 12.82 14.08
C ASP A 155 5.90 13.69 13.93
N ASP A 156 4.71 13.11 14.14
CA ASP A 156 3.41 13.78 13.97
C ASP A 156 2.85 14.27 15.33
N PRO A 157 2.91 15.58 15.63
CA PRO A 157 2.45 16.10 16.91
C PRO A 157 0.92 16.10 17.07
N GLN A 158 0.16 15.91 15.99
CA GLN A 158 -1.30 15.81 16.02
C GLN A 158 -1.78 14.37 16.18
N ALA A 159 -0.89 13.38 16.00
CA ALA A 159 -1.24 11.99 16.15
C ALA A 159 -1.59 11.66 17.60
N VAL A 160 -2.65 10.88 17.79
CA VAL A 160 -2.92 10.27 19.09
C VAL A 160 -1.78 9.29 19.38
N PRO A 161 -1.10 9.38 20.55
CA PRO A 161 0.05 8.55 20.84
C PRO A 161 -0.22 7.06 20.61
N PRO A 162 0.66 6.32 19.93
CA PRO A 162 0.54 4.88 19.81
C PRO A 162 0.53 4.22 21.20
N PRO A 163 -0.09 3.04 21.37
CA PRO A 163 0.10 2.24 22.57
C PRO A 163 1.59 1.99 22.82
N ALA A 164 1.99 1.98 24.11
CA ALA A 164 3.38 1.74 24.50
C ALA A 164 3.88 0.36 24.05
N ASP A 165 2.97 -0.62 24.04
CA ASP A 165 3.22 -1.95 23.48
C ASP A 165 3.03 -1.93 21.95
N ARG A 166 4.13 -1.80 21.22
CA ARG A 166 4.17 -1.87 19.74
C ARG A 166 4.39 -3.28 19.20
N THR A 167 4.28 -4.33 20.03
CA THR A 167 4.59 -5.71 19.61
C THR A 167 3.62 -6.27 18.55
N LEU A 168 2.48 -5.62 18.34
CA LEU A 168 1.50 -5.94 17.30
C LEU A 168 1.52 -4.90 16.17
N THR A 169 2.70 -4.62 15.63
CA THR A 169 2.82 -3.97 14.32
C THR A 169 2.43 -4.97 13.24
N GLY A 170 1.34 -4.69 12.53
CA GLY A 170 1.14 -5.25 11.20
C GLY A 170 2.23 -4.68 10.30
N ARG A 171 3.06 -5.57 9.77
CA ARG A 171 3.77 -5.25 8.53
C ARG A 171 2.77 -5.57 7.46
#